data_AF-A0A7W6CT10-F1
#
_entry.id   AF-A0A7W6CT10-F1
#
_cell.length_a   1.000
_cell.length_b   1.000
_cell.length_c   1.000
_cell.angle_alpha   90.00
_cell.angle_beta   90.00
_cell.angle_gamma   90.00
#
_symmetry.space_group_name_H-M   'P 1'
#
loop_
_entity.id
_entity.type
_entity.pdbx_description
1 polymer ?
#
loop_
_entity_poly.entity_id
_entity_poly.type
_entity_poly.pdbx_seq_one_letter_code
_entity_poly.pdbx_strand_id
1 'polypeptide(L)'
;MGVRLPDASVLKAHVAAGMTRGQIADRYGVHPDTVRITFHRYGIAQLAPRRSSPAQRITRHPVRESITIKSDRIVYVREMVAGENGGTTIRCLSLPKISMHVADLRDRGLAEIAA
;
A
#
# COMPACT_ATOMS: atom_id res chain seq x y z
N MET A 1 2.56 34.99 7.76
CA MET A 1 1.94 35.05 6.42
C MET A 1 1.78 33.62 5.92
N GLY A 2 0.58 33.20 5.50
CA GLY A 2 0.37 31.85 4.98
C GLY A 2 1.04 31.71 3.63
N VAL A 3 2.05 30.84 3.54
CA VAL A 3 2.76 30.60 2.27
C VAL A 3 1.80 29.88 1.33
N ARG A 4 1.44 30.54 0.22
CA ARG A 4 0.46 30.04 -0.74
C ARG A 4 1.20 29.59 -1.98
N LEU A 5 0.89 28.38 -2.45
CA LEU A 5 1.37 27.88 -3.74
C LEU A 5 0.87 28.80 -4.87
N PRO A 6 1.67 28.99 -5.93
CA PRO A 6 1.28 29.78 -7.08
C PRO A 6 0.16 29.10 -7.87
N ASP A 7 -0.39 29.84 -8.83
CA ASP A 7 -1.51 29.40 -9.65
C ASP A 7 -1.20 28.16 -10.50
N ALA A 8 -2.27 27.51 -10.97
CA ALA A 8 -2.21 26.25 -11.69
C ALA A 8 -1.31 26.30 -12.95
N SER A 9 -1.23 27.44 -13.64
CA SER A 9 -0.39 27.64 -14.83
C SER A 9 1.10 27.50 -14.50
N VAL A 10 1.54 28.14 -13.41
CA VAL A 10 2.93 28.10 -12.94
C VAL A 10 3.31 26.70 -12.49
N LEU A 11 2.40 26.02 -11.76
CA LEU A 11 2.62 24.64 -11.33
C LEU A 11 2.72 23.67 -12.51
N LYS A 12 1.89 23.84 -13.56
CA LYS A 12 2.01 23.05 -14.80
C LYS A 12 3.34 23.27 -15.51
N ALA A 13 3.83 24.51 -15.57
CA ALA A 13 5.14 24.81 -16.15
C ALA A 13 6.28 24.13 -15.37
N HIS A 14 6.22 24.12 -14.03
CA HIS A 14 7.20 23.41 -13.21
C HIS A 14 7.19 21.89 -13.44
N VAL A 15 6.01 21.29 -13.55
CA VAL A 15 5.87 19.86 -13.86
C VAL A 15 6.39 19.56 -15.28
N ALA A 16 6.07 20.41 -16.26
CA ALA A 16 6.57 20.29 -17.63
C ALA A 16 8.11 20.43 -17.70
N ALA A 17 8.70 21.27 -16.83
CA ALA A 17 10.15 21.37 -16.65
C ALA A 17 10.77 20.19 -15.88
N GLY A 18 9.97 19.17 -15.52
CA GLY A 18 10.44 17.96 -14.85
C GLY A 18 10.63 18.09 -13.34
N MET A 19 10.14 19.16 -12.70
CA MET A 19 10.23 19.31 -11.25
C MET A 19 9.34 18.31 -10.53
N THR A 20 9.90 17.70 -9.49
CA THR A 20 9.16 16.81 -8.59
C THR A 20 8.38 17.59 -7.55
N ARG A 21 7.35 16.95 -6.96
CA ARG A 21 6.56 17.55 -5.88
C ARG A 21 7.42 18.00 -4.69
N GLY A 22 8.47 17.23 -4.35
CA GLY A 22 9.41 17.58 -3.28
C GLY A 22 10.18 18.87 -3.60
N GLN A 23 10.74 18.97 -4.81
CA GLN A 23 11.44 20.19 -5.24
C GLN A 23 10.54 21.43 -5.27
N ILE A 24 9.27 21.26 -5.66
CA ILE A 24 8.28 22.34 -5.61
C ILE A 24 7.97 22.71 -4.16
N ALA A 25 7.84 21.73 -3.27
CA ALA A 25 7.61 21.94 -1.84
C ALA A 25 8.76 22.74 -1.21
N ASP A 26 10.01 22.35 -1.48
CA ASP A 26 11.22 23.02 -0.99
C ASP A 26 11.33 24.45 -1.53
N ARG A 27 11.07 24.64 -2.83
CA ARG A 27 11.13 25.98 -3.47
C ARG A 27 10.14 26.97 -2.85
N TYR A 28 8.94 26.51 -2.53
CA TYR A 28 7.89 27.36 -1.98
C TYR A 28 7.77 27.26 -0.46
N GLY A 29 8.65 26.53 0.23
CA GLY A 29 8.62 26.39 1.69
C GLY A 29 7.30 25.80 2.23
N VAL A 30 6.69 24.88 1.51
CA VAL A 30 5.43 24.22 1.90
C VAL A 30 5.64 22.74 2.14
N HIS A 31 4.74 22.10 2.89
CA HIS A 31 4.78 20.64 3.06
C HIS A 31 4.45 19.93 1.74
N PRO A 32 5.10 18.80 1.40
CA PRO A 32 4.81 18.04 0.17
C PRO A 32 3.34 17.64 0.01
N ASP A 33 2.63 17.38 1.11
CA ASP A 33 1.18 17.08 1.06
C ASP A 33 0.35 18.29 0.62
N THR A 34 0.76 19.50 0.96
CA THR A 34 0.10 20.73 0.46
C THR A 34 0.21 20.82 -1.06
N VAL A 35 1.37 20.45 -1.62
CA VAL A 35 1.57 20.39 -3.07
C VAL A 35 0.68 19.30 -3.69
N ARG A 36 0.60 18.13 -3.06
CA ARG A 36 -0.29 17.02 -3.50
C ARG A 36 -1.75 17.46 -3.55
N ILE A 37 -2.28 18.07 -2.49
CA ILE A 37 -3.67 18.52 -2.40
C ILE A 37 -3.95 19.56 -3.49
N THR A 38 -3.04 20.52 -3.66
CA THR A 38 -3.13 21.56 -4.69
C THR A 38 -3.15 20.98 -6.10
N PHE A 39 -2.33 19.96 -6.37
CA PHE A 39 -2.29 19.27 -7.66
C PHE A 39 -3.59 18.53 -7.97
N HIS A 40 -4.21 17.90 -6.95
CA HIS A 40 -5.54 17.30 -7.11
C HIS A 40 -6.60 18.37 -7.38
N ARG A 41 -6.58 19.48 -6.64
CA ARG A 41 -7.52 20.60 -6.82
C ARG A 41 -7.45 21.20 -8.24
N TYR A 42 -6.26 21.25 -8.83
CA TYR A 42 -6.04 21.81 -10.17
C TYR A 42 -6.02 20.77 -11.31
N GLY A 43 -6.26 19.49 -11.02
CA GLY A 43 -6.25 18.43 -12.04
C GLY A 43 -4.88 18.17 -12.68
N ILE A 44 -3.78 18.54 -12.00
CA ILE A 44 -2.40 18.39 -12.50
C ILE A 44 -1.84 16.99 -12.18
N ALA A 45 -2.53 16.23 -11.32
CA ALA A 45 -2.08 14.97 -10.73
C ALA A 45 -1.72 13.85 -11.73
N GLN A 46 -2.05 13.98 -13.02
CA GLN A 46 -1.75 12.98 -14.05
C GLN A 46 -0.39 13.15 -14.75
N LEU A 47 0.34 14.25 -14.54
CA LEU A 47 1.52 14.58 -15.33
C LEU A 47 2.88 14.20 -14.71
N ALA A 48 2.91 13.76 -13.44
CA ALA A 48 4.15 13.24 -12.90
C ALA A 48 4.29 11.78 -13.38
N PRO A 49 5.31 11.43 -14.19
CA PRO A 49 5.61 10.04 -14.46
C PRO A 49 5.79 9.40 -13.10
N ARG A 50 4.91 8.45 -12.78
CA ARG A 50 5.06 7.61 -11.62
C ARG A 50 6.37 6.87 -11.88
N ARG A 51 7.49 7.40 -11.40
CA ARG A 51 8.69 6.61 -11.14
C ARG A 51 8.32 5.69 -9.98
N SER A 52 7.36 4.80 -10.21
CA SER A 52 7.53 3.46 -9.75
C SER A 52 8.79 2.98 -10.47
N SER A 53 9.96 3.30 -9.91
CA SER A 53 10.87 2.17 -9.76
C SER A 53 9.97 1.13 -9.08
N PRO A 54 9.94 -0.14 -9.52
CA PRO A 54 9.55 -1.16 -8.57
C PRO A 54 10.40 -0.77 -7.39
N ALA A 55 9.77 -0.33 -6.30
CA ALA A 55 10.52 -0.21 -5.07
C ALA A 55 11.27 -1.52 -5.08
N GLN A 56 12.58 -1.48 -4.94
CA GLN A 56 13.18 -2.59 -4.27
C GLN A 56 12.39 -2.60 -2.94
N ARG A 57 11.23 -3.28 -2.94
CA ARG A 57 10.82 -4.20 -1.93
C ARG A 57 12.00 -5.14 -1.88
N ILE A 58 13.09 -4.61 -1.33
CA ILE A 58 13.83 -5.30 -0.31
C ILE A 58 12.71 -5.61 0.66
N THR A 59 12.07 -6.75 0.42
CA THR A 59 11.48 -7.61 1.43
C THR A 59 12.61 -7.90 2.41
N ARG A 60 13.04 -6.86 3.14
CA ARG A 60 13.59 -7.04 4.46
C ARG A 60 12.37 -7.53 5.21
N HIS A 61 12.11 -8.84 5.16
CA HIS A 61 11.16 -9.50 6.03
C HIS A 61 11.58 -9.12 7.45
N PRO A 62 10.94 -8.15 8.12
CA PRO A 62 11.42 -7.70 9.43
C PRO A 62 11.06 -8.72 10.50
N VAL A 63 10.25 -9.72 10.16
CA VAL A 63 9.78 -10.75 11.06
C VAL A 63 9.83 -12.04 10.26
N ARG A 64 10.68 -12.97 10.72
CA ARG A 64 10.60 -14.38 10.35
C ARG A 64 9.13 -14.77 10.23
N GLU A 65 8.71 -15.37 9.12
CA GLU A 65 7.37 -15.97 9.00
C GLU A 65 7.18 -16.96 10.16
N SER A 66 6.70 -16.50 11.30
CA SER A 66 6.55 -17.31 12.49
C SER A 66 5.23 -18.05 12.36
N ILE A 67 5.21 -19.05 11.48
CA ILE A 67 4.11 -20.00 11.38
C ILE A 67 4.12 -20.81 12.67
N THR A 68 3.08 -20.65 13.48
CA THR A 68 2.84 -21.44 14.68
C THR A 68 1.68 -22.38 14.39
N ILE A 69 1.97 -23.69 14.41
CA ILE A 69 0.95 -24.73 14.27
C ILE A 69 0.47 -25.10 15.67
N LYS A 70 -0.79 -24.80 15.96
CA LYS A 70 -1.48 -25.28 17.17
C LYS A 70 -2.24 -26.57 16.85
N SER A 71 -2.79 -27.24 17.85
CA SER A 71 -3.59 -28.46 17.64
C SER A 71 -4.81 -28.20 16.76
N ASP A 72 -5.45 -27.04 16.90
CA ASP A 72 -6.73 -26.65 16.32
C ASP A 72 -6.63 -25.61 15.20
N ARG A 73 -5.48 -24.95 15.01
CA ARG A 73 -5.34 -23.85 14.04
C ARG A 73 -3.89 -23.60 13.63
N ILE A 74 -3.71 -22.90 12.52
CA ILE A 74 -2.42 -22.37 12.07
C ILE A 74 -2.44 -20.86 12.25
N VAL A 75 -1.45 -20.33 12.96
CA VAL A 75 -1.28 -18.89 13.17
C VAL A 75 -0.06 -18.44 12.40
N TYR A 76 -0.19 -17.44 11.53
CA TYR A 76 0.96 -16.86 10.84
C TYR A 76 0.87 -15.34 10.82
N VAL A 77 2.04 -14.71 10.86
CA VAL A 77 2.19 -13.26 10.84
C VAL A 77 2.41 -12.82 9.40
N ARG A 78 1.59 -11.90 8.89
CA ARG A 78 1.67 -11.40 7.53
C ARG A 78 1.75 -9.89 7.52
N GLU A 79 2.75 -9.36 6.81
CA GLU A 79 2.79 -7.95 6.44
C GLU A 79 1.78 -7.70 5.30
N MET A 80 0.91 -6.71 5.49
CA MET A 80 -0.09 -6.28 4.52
C MET A 80 0.10 -4.80 4.20
N VAL A 81 -0.24 -4.43 2.97
CA VAL A 81 -0.28 -3.01 2.59
C VAL A 81 -1.61 -2.43 3.09
N ALA A 82 -1.53 -1.41 3.94
CA ALA A 82 -2.67 -0.64 4.40
C ALA A 82 -3.09 0.36 3.30
N GLY A 83 -3.91 -0.13 2.36
CA GLY A 83 -4.60 0.68 1.36
C GLY A 83 -3.71 1.33 0.28
N GLU A 84 -4.32 2.22 -0.51
CA GLU A 84 -3.70 2.83 -1.69
C GLU A 84 -2.57 3.84 -1.36
N ASN A 85 -2.50 4.29 -0.11
CA ASN A 85 -1.55 5.32 0.34
C ASN A 85 -0.25 4.75 0.94
N GLY A 86 -0.02 3.42 0.88
CA GLY A 86 1.32 2.85 1.07
C GLY A 86 1.81 2.70 2.51
N GLY A 87 0.92 2.55 3.49
CA GLY A 87 1.31 2.07 4.83
C GLY A 87 1.55 0.56 4.84
N THR A 88 2.40 0.07 5.74
CA THR A 88 2.50 -1.37 6.03
C THR A 88 1.90 -1.65 7.41
N THR A 89 1.13 -2.74 7.51
CA THR A 89 0.55 -3.23 8.76
C THR A 89 0.91 -4.69 8.94
N ILE A 90 1.27 -5.08 10.16
CA ILE A 90 1.52 -6.48 10.50
C ILE A 90 0.26 -7.04 11.13
N ARG A 91 -0.29 -8.12 10.56
CA ARG A 91 -1.46 -8.81 11.12
C ARG A 91 -1.14 -10.28 11.41
N CYS A 92 -1.68 -10.77 12.52
CA CYS A 92 -1.71 -12.19 12.84
C CYS A 92 -2.98 -12.80 12.25
N LEU A 93 -2.81 -13.78 11.36
CA LEU A 93 -3.91 -14.55 10.77
C LEU A 93 -4.01 -15.90 11.47
N SER A 94 -5.21 -16.24 11.94
CA SER A 94 -5.52 -17.50 12.60
C SER A 94 -6.50 -18.27 11.73
N LEU A 95 -6.03 -19.35 11.09
CA LEU A 95 -6.83 -20.17 10.19
C LEU A 95 -7.05 -21.57 10.77
N PRO A 96 -8.24 -22.17 10.60
CA PRO A 96 -8.43 -23.58 10.90
C PRO A 96 -7.52 -24.45 10.02
N LYS A 97 -7.20 -25.66 10.51
CA LYS A 97 -6.40 -26.61 9.71
C LYS A 97 -7.20 -27.11 8.51
N ILE A 98 -6.48 -27.46 7.44
CA ILE A 98 -7.07 -28.15 6.27
C ILE A 98 -7.82 -29.43 6.70
N SER A 99 -7.30 -30.15 7.70
CA SER A 99 -7.95 -31.34 8.25
C SER A 99 -9.33 -31.07 8.83
N MET A 100 -9.56 -29.88 9.39
CA MET A 100 -10.87 -29.47 9.92
C MET A 100 -11.84 -29.15 8.79
N HIS A 101 -11.37 -28.51 7.71
CA HIS A 101 -12.19 -28.32 6.51
C HIS A 101 -12.55 -29.65 5.84
N VAL A 102 -11.60 -30.59 5.76
CA VAL A 102 -11.87 -31.94 5.23
C VAL A 102 -12.88 -32.69 6.11
N ALA A 103 -12.79 -32.57 7.43
CA ALA A 103 -13.77 -33.15 8.35
C ALA A 103 -15.16 -32.53 8.15
N ASP A 104 -15.28 -31.20 8.12
CA ASP A 104 -16.55 -30.50 7.90
C ASP A 104 -17.16 -30.82 6.52
N LEU A 105 -16.35 -30.95 5.47
CA LEU A 105 -16.82 -31.37 4.15
C LEU A 105 -17.32 -32.82 4.13
N ARG A 106 -16.69 -33.73 4.90
CA ARG A 106 -17.17 -35.10 5.08
C ARG A 106 -18.48 -35.14 5.86
N ASP A 107 -18.59 -34.38 6.94
CA ASP A 107 -19.79 -34.28 7.76
C ASP A 107 -20.98 -33.73 6.96
N ARG A 108 -20.72 -32.84 6.00
CA ARG A 108 -21.73 -32.31 5.07
C ARG A 108 -22.02 -33.21 3.87
N GLY A 109 -21.33 -34.35 3.74
CA GLY A 109 -21.49 -35.28 2.61
C GLY A 109 -20.98 -34.76 1.26
N LEU A 110 -20.10 -33.75 1.26
CA LEU A 110 -19.61 -33.07 0.04
C LEU A 110 -18.24 -33.58 -0.43
N ALA A 111 -17.65 -34.56 0.26
CA ALA A 111 -16.28 -35.03 0.01
C ALA A 111 -16.13 -35.94 -1.23
N GLU A 112 -17.23 -36.40 -1.85
CA GLU A 112 -17.19 -37.37 -2.96
C GLU A 112 -17.14 -36.75 -4.38
N ILE A 113 -17.12 -35.41 -4.51
CA ILE A 113 -17.25 -34.74 -5.82
C ILE A 113 -15.90 -34.60 -6.58
N ALA A 114 -14.79 -35.03 -5.98
CA ALA A 114 -13.46 -34.92 -6.59
C ALA A 114 -12.74 -36.28 -6.65
N ALA A 115 -13.19 -37.13 -7.59
CA ALA A 115 -12.41 -38.26 -8.11
C ALA A 115 -12.24 -38.07 -9.63
#